data_AF-A0A1G1J3S0-F1
#
_entry.id   AF-A0A1G1J3S0-F1
#
_cell.length_a   1.000
_cell.length_b   1.000
_cell.length_c   1.000
_cell.angle_alpha   90.00
_cell.angle_beta   90.00
_cell.angle_gamma   90.00
#
_symmetry.space_group_name_H-M   'P 1'
#
loop_
_entity.id
_entity.type
_entity.pdbx_description
1 polymer ?
#
loop_
_entity_poly.entity_id
_entity_poly.type
_entity_poly.pdbx_seq_one_letter_code
_entity_poly.pdbx_strand_id
1 'polypeptide(L)'
;MDFKKAKSILFYASFKSEVDTIKCIQHAVKLKKMIALPCIDREKKELRLYKIKDISELESGYMGIMEPRAAKSREKGLKNIEVAIIPGAGFDKNGNRIGYGFGY
;
A
#
# COMPACT_ATOMS: atom_id res chain seq x y z
N MET A 1 -2.96 -2.09 18.97
CA MET A 1 -3.22 -0.87 18.17
C MET A 1 -4.43 -1.15 17.30
N ASP A 2 -5.45 -0.29 17.33
CA ASP A 2 -6.69 -0.51 16.60
C ASP A 2 -6.68 0.20 15.24
N PHE A 3 -6.95 -0.55 14.16
CA PHE A 3 -7.16 -0.01 12.81
C PHE A 3 -8.17 1.16 12.80
N LYS A 4 -9.20 1.08 13.65
CA LYS A 4 -10.24 2.13 13.77
C LYS A 4 -9.66 3.46 14.25
N LYS A 5 -8.68 3.46 15.15
CA LYS A 5 -8.05 4.68 15.69
C LYS A 5 -6.91 5.20 14.82
N ALA A 6 -6.31 4.35 14.00
CA ALA A 6 -5.18 4.72 13.17
C ALA A 6 -5.51 5.86 12.19
N LYS A 7 -4.75 6.94 12.21
CA LYS A 7 -4.92 8.08 11.30
C LYS A 7 -4.12 7.92 10.02
N SER A 8 -3.10 7.07 10.02
CA SER A 8 -2.21 6.81 8.90
C SER A 8 -2.04 5.32 8.67
N ILE A 9 -2.36 4.86 7.47
CA ILE A 9 -2.37 3.44 7.12
C ILE A 9 -1.63 3.23 5.81
N LEU A 10 -0.67 2.31 5.83
CA LEU A 10 -0.04 1.77 4.64
C LEU A 10 -0.86 0.56 4.17
N PHE A 11 -1.33 0.63 2.94
CA PHE A 11 -1.96 -0.47 2.23
C PHE A 11 -1.08 -0.92 1.07
N TYR A 12 -1.35 -2.12 0.54
CA TYR A 12 -0.88 -2.54 -0.77
C TYR A 12 -2.05 -2.53 -1.75
N ALA A 13 -1.77 -2.42 -3.04
CA ALA A 13 -2.77 -2.70 -4.08
C ALA A 13 -2.71 -4.18 -4.41
N SER A 14 -3.85 -4.87 -4.29
CA SER A 14 -3.94 -6.31 -4.45
C SER A 14 -3.49 -6.77 -5.83
N PHE A 15 -2.61 -7.78 -5.86
CA PHE A 15 -2.11 -8.38 -7.08
C PHE A 15 -2.44 -9.88 -7.16
N LYS A 16 -2.97 -10.32 -8.30
CA LYS A 16 -3.33 -11.73 -8.59
C LYS A 16 -4.22 -12.36 -7.50
N SER A 17 -3.66 -13.28 -6.72
CA SER A 17 -4.37 -14.11 -5.73
C SER A 17 -4.37 -13.50 -4.33
N GLU A 18 -3.81 -12.29 -4.17
CA GLU A 18 -3.81 -11.59 -2.89
C GLU A 18 -5.23 -11.12 -2.52
N VAL A 19 -5.43 -10.88 -1.22
CA VAL A 19 -6.69 -10.31 -0.72
C VAL A 19 -6.89 -8.93 -1.35
N ASP A 20 -8.08 -8.72 -1.93
CA ASP A 20 -8.50 -7.43 -2.48
C ASP A 20 -8.63 -6.37 -1.38
N THR A 21 -7.73 -5.39 -1.40
CA THR A 21 -7.66 -4.28 -0.45
C THR A 21 -8.36 -3.01 -0.96
N ILE A 22 -8.85 -2.98 -2.21
CA ILE A 22 -9.45 -1.79 -2.84
C ILE A 22 -10.64 -1.29 -2.02
N LYS A 23 -11.52 -2.20 -1.56
CA LYS A 23 -12.67 -1.83 -0.72
C LYS A 23 -12.24 -1.27 0.64
N CYS A 24 -11.17 -1.81 1.23
CA CYS A 24 -10.62 -1.32 2.49
C CYS A 24 -10.01 0.08 2.33
N ILE A 25 -9.29 0.31 1.23
CA ILE A 25 -8.73 1.62 0.87
C ILE A 25 -9.86 2.64 0.70
N GLN A 26 -10.90 2.32 -0.09
CA GLN A 26 -12.06 3.20 -0.28
C GLN A 26 -12.75 3.54 1.05
N HIS A 27 -12.90 2.57 1.94
CA HIS A 27 -13.47 2.81 3.26
C HIS A 27 -12.57 3.73 4.12
N ALA A 28 -11.26 3.51 4.11
CA ALA A 28 -10.31 4.37 4.83
C ALA A 28 -10.28 5.81 4.28
N VAL A 29 -10.43 6.00 2.96
CA VAL A 29 -10.58 7.32 2.32
C VAL A 29 -11.81 8.03 2.86
N LYS A 30 -12.97 7.34 2.91
CA LYS A 30 -14.23 7.89 3.45
C LYS A 30 -14.10 8.32 4.92
N LEU A 31 -13.29 7.60 5.69
CA LEU A 31 -12.96 7.94 7.08
C LEU A 31 -11.92 9.06 7.21
N LYS A 32 -11.50 9.69 6.11
CA LYS A 32 -10.48 10.76 6.06
C LYS A 32 -9.14 10.36 6.68
N LYS A 33 -8.79 9.07 6.59
CA LYS A 33 -7.49 8.58 7.02
C LYS A 33 -6.43 8.91 5.96
N MET A 34 -5.20 9.12 6.39
CA MET A 34 -4.06 9.24 5.49
C MET A 34 -3.68 7.85 4.99
N ILE A 35 -3.71 7.66 3.68
CA ILE A 35 -3.42 6.38 3.05
C ILE A 35 -2.13 6.49 2.25
N ALA A 36 -1.24 5.54 2.48
CA ALA A 36 -0.04 5.34 1.70
C ALA A 36 -0.13 4.02 0.94
N LEU A 37 0.37 4.00 -0.30
CA LEU A 37 0.59 2.78 -1.06
C LEU A 37 2.03 2.70 -1.56
N PRO A 38 2.59 1.49 -1.69
CA PRO A 38 3.85 1.29 -2.37
C PRO A 38 3.70 1.51 -3.88
N CYS A 39 4.75 2.01 -4.50
CA CYS A 39 4.94 2.10 -5.93
C CYS A 39 6.40 1.75 -6.23
N ILE A 40 6.60 0.91 -7.23
CA ILE A 40 7.94 0.49 -7.65
C ILE A 40 8.54 1.58 -8.54
N ASP A 41 9.63 2.18 -8.07
CA ASP A 41 10.50 3.03 -8.87
C ASP A 41 11.36 2.13 -9.77
N ARG A 42 10.98 2.01 -11.04
CA ARG A 42 11.64 1.12 -11.99
C ARG A 42 13.06 1.55 -12.32
N GLU A 43 13.34 2.85 -12.31
CA GLU A 43 14.67 3.39 -12.62
C GLU A 43 15.66 3.04 -11.52
N LYS A 44 15.21 3.15 -10.26
CA LYS A 44 16.06 2.89 -9.09
C LYS A 44 15.93 1.46 -8.54
N LYS A 45 14.96 0.69 -9.01
CA LYS A 45 14.56 -0.62 -8.47
C LYS A 45 14.24 -0.54 -6.97
N GLU A 46 13.68 0.58 -6.53
CA GLU A 46 13.33 0.84 -5.14
C GLU A 46 11.81 0.81 -4.95
N LEU A 47 11.36 0.37 -3.77
CA LEU A 47 9.97 0.56 -3.36
C LEU A 47 9.84 1.93 -2.68
N ARG A 48 9.02 2.81 -3.26
CA ARG A 48 8.68 4.11 -2.70
C ARG A 48 7.24 4.10 -2.21
N LEU A 49 6.96 4.90 -1.19
CA LEU A 49 5.61 5.05 -0.66
C LEU A 49 5.03 6.39 -1.13
N TYR A 50 3.78 6.38 -1.58
CA TYR A 50 3.07 7.58 -2.01
C TYR A 50 1.70 7.67 -1.36
N LYS A 51 1.32 8.89 -1.00
CA LYS A 51 -0.04 9.17 -0.49
C LYS A 51 -1.04 9.26 -1.63
N ILE A 52 -2.24 8.76 -1.37
CA ILE A 52 -3.42 8.99 -2.20
C ILE A 52 -4.51 9.68 -1.39
N LYS A 53 -5.34 10.49 -2.05
CA LYS A 53 -6.58 11.02 -1.45
C LYS A 53 -7.81 10.28 -1.95
N ASP A 54 -7.75 9.75 -3.16
CA ASP A 54 -8.80 8.95 -3.76
C ASP A 54 -8.23 7.75 -4.54
N ILE A 55 -9.07 6.72 -4.73
CA ILE A 55 -8.69 5.53 -5.48
C ILE A 55 -8.55 5.77 -6.98
N SER A 56 -9.21 6.80 -7.52
CA SER A 56 -9.05 7.27 -8.89
C SER A 56 -7.63 7.76 -9.21
N GLU A 57 -6.80 7.98 -8.19
CA GLU A 57 -5.38 8.32 -8.36
C GLU A 57 -4.47 7.12 -8.57
N LEU A 58 -5.03 5.91 -8.55
CA LEU A 58 -4.33 4.68 -8.89
C LEU A 58 -4.43 4.42 -10.39
N GLU A 59 -3.30 4.17 -11.02
CA GLU A 59 -3.19 3.83 -12.44
C GLU A 59 -2.58 2.43 -12.59
N SER A 60 -2.81 1.77 -13.72
CA SER A 60 -2.20 0.47 -13.99
C SER A 60 -0.68 0.64 -14.16
N GLY A 61 0.07 0.11 -13.19
CA GLY A 61 1.51 0.23 -13.07
C GLY A 61 2.25 -1.05 -13.48
N TYR A 62 3.26 -1.43 -12.70
CA TYR A 62 4.08 -2.61 -12.98
C TYR A 62 3.26 -3.91 -12.98
N MET A 63 3.39 -4.70 -14.06
CA MET A 63 2.68 -5.98 -14.24
C MET A 63 1.14 -5.91 -14.10
N GLY A 64 0.54 -4.72 -14.25
CA GLY A 64 -0.90 -4.52 -14.06
C GLY A 64 -1.34 -4.27 -12.62
N ILE A 65 -0.40 -4.07 -11.69
CA ILE A 65 -0.69 -3.65 -10.31
C ILE A 65 -1.20 -2.21 -10.33
N MET A 66 -2.27 -1.91 -9.59
CA MET A 66 -2.74 -0.54 -9.43
C MET A 66 -1.78 0.25 -8.53
N GLU A 67 -0.99 1.16 -9.09
CA GLU A 67 0.00 1.95 -8.36
C GLU A 67 -0.40 3.43 -8.33
N PRO A 68 -0.12 4.15 -7.24
CA PRO A 68 -0.35 5.59 -7.20
C PRO A 68 0.60 6.29 -8.17
N ARG A 69 0.10 7.31 -8.88
CA ARG A 69 0.95 8.10 -9.77
C ARG A 69 2.14 8.71 -9.01
N ALA A 70 3.34 8.36 -9.46
CA ALA A 70 4.59 8.80 -8.84
C ALA A 70 4.73 10.32 -8.92
N ALA A 71 4.69 10.99 -7.78
CA ALA A 71 4.93 12.42 -7.66
C ALA A 71 5.63 12.72 -6.34
N LYS A 72 6.79 13.38 -6.39
CA LYS A 72 7.60 13.71 -5.20
C LYS A 72 6.81 14.47 -4.12
N SER A 73 5.79 15.24 -4.50
CA SER A 73 4.90 15.94 -3.56
C SER A 73 4.11 14.99 -2.66
N ARG A 74 3.86 13.75 -3.11
CA ARG A 74 3.07 12.72 -2.42
C ARG A 74 3.90 11.84 -1.48
N GLU A 75 5.24 11.91 -1.53
CA GLU A 75 6.14 11.21 -0.59
C GLU A 75 6.23 11.92 0.78
N LYS A 76 5.77 13.18 0.86
CA LYS A 76 5.89 13.99 2.07
C LYS A 76 4.98 13.50 3.20
N GLY A 77 5.55 13.37 4.40
CA GLY A 77 4.82 13.09 5.64
C GLY A 77 4.40 11.63 5.84
N LEU A 78 5.19 10.69 5.30
CA LEU A 78 5.03 9.24 5.49
C LEU A 78 5.80 8.69 6.69
N LYS A 79 6.50 9.55 7.45
CA LYS A 79 7.32 9.16 8.61
C LYS A 79 6.52 8.57 9.78
N ASN A 80 5.19 8.74 9.80
CA ASN A 80 4.33 8.34 10.91
C ASN A 80 3.23 7.39 10.42
N ILE A 81 3.57 6.25 9.81
CA ILE A 81 2.59 5.19 9.51
C ILE A 81 2.28 4.45 10.81
N GLU A 82 1.02 4.46 11.24
CA GLU A 82 0.59 3.81 12.49
C GLU A 82 0.19 2.35 12.28
N VAL A 83 -0.30 2.00 11.09
CA VAL A 83 -0.65 0.62 10.72
C VAL A 83 -0.17 0.33 9.31
N ALA A 84 0.46 -0.83 9.12
CA ALA A 84 0.84 -1.33 7.81
C ALA A 84 0.17 -2.66 7.53
N ILE A 85 -0.57 -2.72 6.42
CA ILE A 85 -1.13 -3.95 5.88
C ILE A 85 -0.13 -4.47 4.85
N ILE A 86 0.51 -5.60 5.16
CA ILE A 86 1.58 -6.16 4.36
C ILE A 86 1.04 -7.34 3.52
N PRO A 87 1.21 -7.34 2.19
CA PRO A 87 0.78 -8.46 1.34
C PRO A 87 1.67 -9.67 1.56
N GLY A 88 1.17 -10.89 1.30
CA GLY A 88 1.98 -12.11 1.34
C GLY A 88 1.23 -13.29 0.76
N ALA A 89 1.97 -14.22 0.16
CA ALA A 89 1.42 -15.47 -0.36
C ALA A 89 1.09 -16.47 0.77
N GLY A 90 1.82 -16.38 1.89
CA GLY A 90 1.57 -17.19 3.06
C GLY A 90 2.15 -16.58 4.32
N PHE A 91 1.49 -16.86 5.44
CA PHE A 91 1.91 -16.46 6.78
C PHE A 91 1.83 -17.67 7.70
N ASP A 92 2.79 -17.80 8.61
CA ASP A 92 2.72 -18.80 9.69
C ASP A 92 2.23 -18.18 11.01
N LYS A 93 2.01 -19.02 12.01
CA LYS A 93 1.56 -18.57 13.36
C LYS A 93 2.63 -17.78 14.12
N ASN A 94 3.88 -17.83 13.67
CA ASN A 94 5.00 -17.10 14.27
C ASN A 94 5.21 -15.72 13.62
N GLY A 95 4.40 -15.37 12.61
CA GLY A 95 4.51 -14.11 11.89
C GLY A 95 5.54 -14.12 10.77
N ASN A 96 6.08 -15.28 10.40
CA ASN A 96 6.90 -15.40 9.20
C ASN A 96 6.01 -15.22 7.96
N ARG A 97 6.56 -14.58 6.94
CA ARG A 97 5.86 -14.25 5.69
C ARG A 97 6.64 -14.77 4.48
N ILE A 98 5.93 -15.38 3.55
CA ILE A 98 6.44 -15.68 2.21
C ILE A 98 5.77 -14.71 1.22
N GLY A 99 6.58 -13.88 0.56
CA GLY A 99 6.15 -13.02 -0.54
C GLY A 99 6.34 -13.71 -1.91
N TYR A 100 6.05 -13.01 -3.01
CA TYR A 100 6.21 -13.51 -4.37
C TYR A 100 7.67 -13.56 -4.88
N GLY A 101 8.66 -13.60 -4.00
CA GLY A 101 10.08 -13.81 -4.35
C GLY A 101 10.87 -12.55 -4.73
N PHE A 102 10.23 -11.38 -4.86
CA PHE A 102 10.95 -10.13 -5.19
C PHE A 102 11.53 -9.37 -3.99
N GLY A 103 11.19 -9.75 -2.76
CA GLY A 103 11.85 -9.24 -1.55
C GLY A 103 11.62 -7.75 -1.23
N TYR A 104 10.50 -7.18 -1.66
CA TYR A 104 10.08 -5.81 -1.33
C TYR A 104 9.35 -5.70 0.02
#